data_AF-A0A972LDU2-F1
#
_entry.id   AF-A0A972LDU2-F1
#
_cell.length_a   1.000
_cell.length_b   1.000
_cell.length_c   1.000
_cell.angle_alpha   90.00
_cell.angle_beta   90.00
_cell.angle_gamma   90.00
#
_symmetry.space_group_name_H-M   'P 1'
#
loop_
_entity.id
_entity.type
_entity.pdbx_description
1 polymer ?
#
loop_
_entity_poly.entity_id
_entity_poly.type
_entity_poly.pdbx_seq_one_letter_code
_entity_poly.pdbx_strand_id
1 'polypeptide(L)'
;RYRCRKCQNKINEDILMEQFKEGLKCMVIKPEQLQAEIEAEEKAIILKEKELQTLNQELRKVNQKIDRIIDMYNDDLITKDIFSERIRNLQERKKQIENSIPEIEAEIALHKVSEIGKDYMLTQATTLYSIWDTLDKESQIKIIKELLSSIKVSKEKLEFEFFYLPELMEFCKGDHNFRDSWLPRA
;
A
#
# COMPACT_ATOMS: atom_id res chain seq x y z
N ARG A 1 20.43 -24.63 6.60
CA ARG A 1 19.27 -25.41 7.14
C ARG A 1 18.70 -24.68 8.36
N TYR A 2 17.41 -24.37 8.34
CA TYR A 2 16.73 -23.68 9.44
C TYR A 2 15.93 -24.68 10.29
N ARG A 3 15.90 -24.45 11.61
CA ARG A 3 15.09 -25.24 12.54
C ARG A 3 14.21 -24.30 13.36
N CYS A 4 12.91 -24.52 13.33
CA CYS A 4 11.99 -23.80 14.21
C CYS A 4 12.26 -24.17 15.66
N ARG A 5 12.40 -23.18 16.55
CA ARG A 5 12.63 -23.41 17.99
C ARG A 5 11.43 -24.05 18.70
N LYS A 6 10.21 -23.79 18.21
CA LYS A 6 8.96 -24.23 18.85
C LYS A 6 8.49 -25.62 18.40
N CYS A 7 8.44 -25.87 17.09
CA CYS A 7 7.91 -27.12 16.54
C CYS A 7 8.99 -28.06 15.97
N GLN A 8 10.27 -27.69 16.07
CA GLN A 8 11.42 -28.42 15.54
C GLN A 8 11.38 -28.72 14.03
N ASN A 9 10.43 -28.12 13.29
CA ASN A 9 10.33 -28.26 11.85
C ASN A 9 11.64 -27.81 11.19
N LYS A 10 12.14 -28.63 10.25
CA LYS A 10 13.39 -28.38 9.52
C LYS A 10 13.06 -27.90 8.12
N ILE A 11 13.76 -26.86 7.68
CA ILE A 11 13.61 -26.29 6.35
C ILE A 11 14.99 -26.21 5.71
N ASN A 12 15.11 -26.80 4.52
CA ASN A 12 16.32 -26.65 3.72
C ASN A 12 16.34 -25.25 3.11
N GLU A 13 17.53 -24.67 3.04
CA GLU A 13 17.72 -23.34 2.49
C GLU A 13 17.39 -23.33 0.99
N ASP A 14 17.79 -24.36 0.27
CA ASP A 14 17.52 -24.51 -1.17
C ASP A 14 16.00 -24.45 -1.48
N ILE A 15 15.16 -25.02 -0.61
CA ILE A 15 13.69 -24.96 -0.74
C ILE A 15 13.18 -23.52 -0.60
N LEU A 16 13.75 -22.72 0.32
CA LEU A 16 13.36 -21.33 0.47
C LEU A 16 13.75 -20.50 -0.75
N MET A 17 14.94 -20.75 -1.31
CA MET A 17 15.44 -20.05 -2.49
C MET A 17 14.61 -20.40 -3.74
N GLU A 18 14.27 -21.68 -3.92
CA GLU A 18 13.46 -22.17 -5.04
C GLU A 18 12.04 -21.60 -4.97
N GLN A 19 11.39 -21.66 -3.80
CA GLN A 19 10.06 -21.11 -3.61
C GLN A 19 10.03 -19.58 -3.76
N PHE A 20 11.10 -18.88 -3.35
CA PHE A 20 11.23 -17.44 -3.60
C PHE A 20 11.34 -17.14 -5.10
N LYS A 21 12.14 -17.90 -5.85
CA LYS A 21 12.28 -17.77 -7.31
C LYS A 21 10.95 -18.06 -8.04
N GLU A 22 10.19 -19.06 -7.60
CA GLU A 22 8.84 -19.33 -8.10
C GLU A 22 7.89 -18.17 -7.80
N GLY A 23 7.98 -17.57 -6.61
CA GLY A 23 7.28 -16.34 -6.26
C GLY A 23 7.58 -15.20 -7.22
N LEU A 24 8.87 -14.93 -7.50
CA LEU A 24 9.27 -13.92 -8.49
C LEU A 24 8.70 -14.21 -9.89
N LYS A 25 8.75 -15.47 -10.32
CA LYS A 25 8.18 -15.91 -11.61
C LYS A 25 6.68 -15.62 -11.70
N CYS A 26 5.93 -15.89 -10.62
CA CYS A 26 4.50 -15.62 -10.54
C CYS A 26 4.19 -14.13 -10.69
N MET A 27 5.01 -13.25 -10.09
CA MET A 27 4.88 -11.79 -10.25
C MET A 27 5.13 -11.33 -11.69
N VAL A 28 6.05 -11.98 -12.40
CA VAL A 28 6.39 -11.64 -13.79
C VAL A 28 5.34 -12.17 -14.79
N ILE A 29 4.69 -13.30 -14.50
CA ILE A 29 3.81 -14.01 -15.45
C ILE A 29 2.33 -13.59 -15.33
N LYS A 30 1.88 -13.02 -14.20
CA LYS A 30 0.48 -12.61 -13.99
C LYS A 30 0.29 -11.08 -13.94
N PRO A 31 0.66 -10.32 -14.99
CA PRO A 31 0.48 -8.88 -15.00
C PRO A 31 -1.01 -8.49 -14.99
N GLU A 32 -1.88 -9.24 -15.66
CA GLU A 32 -3.29 -8.84 -15.87
C GLU A 32 -4.13 -8.76 -14.59
N GLN A 33 -3.97 -9.72 -13.67
CA GLN A 33 -4.70 -9.72 -12.39
C GLN A 33 -4.19 -8.62 -11.46
N LEU A 34 -2.87 -8.39 -11.47
CA LEU A 34 -2.23 -7.32 -10.74
C LEU A 34 -2.61 -5.95 -11.30
N GLN A 35 -2.70 -5.82 -12.63
CA GLN A 35 -3.11 -4.59 -13.31
C GLN A 35 -4.52 -4.17 -12.88
N ALA A 36 -5.45 -5.12 -12.77
CA ALA A 36 -6.83 -4.83 -12.38
C ALA A 36 -6.96 -4.29 -10.95
N GLU A 37 -6.14 -4.82 -10.01
CA GLU A 37 -6.10 -4.32 -8.63
C GLU A 37 -5.44 -2.95 -8.54
N ILE A 38 -4.32 -2.75 -9.25
CA ILE A 38 -3.65 -1.44 -9.38
C ILE A 38 -4.63 -0.41 -9.95
N GLU A 39 -5.34 -0.73 -11.04
CA GLU A 39 -6.33 0.17 -11.64
C GLU A 39 -7.50 0.48 -10.69
N ALA A 40 -7.92 -0.48 -9.86
CA ALA A 40 -8.98 -0.26 -8.88
C ALA A 40 -8.51 0.69 -7.75
N GLU A 41 -7.28 0.52 -7.28
CA GLU A 41 -6.65 1.42 -6.30
C GLU A 41 -6.44 2.82 -6.87
N GLU A 42 -5.92 2.95 -8.10
CA GLU A 42 -5.78 4.22 -8.80
C GLU A 42 -7.11 4.97 -8.90
N LYS A 43 -8.19 4.27 -9.27
CA LYS A 43 -9.54 4.85 -9.30
C LYS A 43 -9.98 5.34 -7.92
N ALA A 44 -9.68 4.58 -6.86
CA ALA A 44 -9.99 4.99 -5.49
C ALA A 44 -9.20 6.25 -5.08
N ILE A 45 -7.92 6.35 -5.44
CA ILE A 45 -7.08 7.54 -5.20
C ILE A 45 -7.65 8.75 -5.94
N ILE A 46 -8.00 8.60 -7.22
CA ILE A 46 -8.59 9.69 -8.02
C ILE A 46 -9.89 10.20 -7.40
N LEU A 47 -10.72 9.32 -6.83
CA LEU A 47 -11.94 9.72 -6.13
C LEU A 47 -11.63 10.53 -4.87
N LYS A 48 -10.65 10.11 -4.05
CA LYS A 48 -10.21 10.87 -2.87
C LYS A 48 -9.60 12.22 -3.24
N GLU A 49 -8.83 12.29 -4.31
CA GLU A 49 -8.29 13.56 -4.81
C GLU A 49 -9.40 14.52 -5.25
N LYS A 50 -10.46 14.03 -5.89
CA LYS A 50 -11.65 14.83 -6.24
C LYS A 50 -12.41 15.31 -5.01
N GLU A 51 -12.54 14.45 -3.99
CA GLU A 51 -13.14 14.82 -2.72
C GLU A 51 -12.34 15.94 -2.03
N LEU A 52 -11.02 15.79 -1.97
CA LEU A 52 -10.10 16.80 -1.44
C LEU A 52 -10.20 18.13 -2.21
N GLN A 53 -10.28 18.08 -3.54
CA GLN A 53 -10.49 19.27 -4.37
C GLN A 53 -11.83 19.94 -4.04
N THR A 54 -12.89 19.16 -3.83
CA THR A 54 -14.21 19.67 -3.49
C THR A 54 -14.21 20.36 -2.13
N LEU A 55 -13.60 19.75 -1.11
CA LEU A 55 -13.44 20.32 0.23
C LEU A 55 -12.62 21.62 0.19
N ASN A 56 -11.53 21.65 -0.57
CA ASN A 56 -10.72 22.85 -0.75
C ASN A 56 -11.49 23.99 -1.43
N GLN A 57 -12.31 23.67 -2.44
CA GLN A 57 -13.19 24.67 -3.06
C GLN A 57 -14.25 25.17 -2.09
N GLU A 58 -14.82 24.29 -1.27
CA GLU A 58 -15.79 24.67 -0.25
C GLU A 58 -15.14 25.58 0.82
N LEU A 59 -13.95 25.23 1.30
CA LEU A 59 -13.18 26.05 2.25
C LEU A 59 -12.94 27.47 1.71
N ARG A 60 -12.54 27.58 0.44
CA ARG A 60 -12.38 28.89 -0.23
C ARG A 60 -13.69 29.67 -0.26
N LYS A 61 -14.81 29.02 -0.59
CA LYS A 61 -16.14 29.67 -0.60
C LYS A 61 -16.57 30.11 0.80
N VAL A 62 -16.28 29.32 1.84
CA VAL A 62 -16.60 29.66 3.23
C VAL A 62 -15.77 30.86 3.68
N ASN A 63 -14.47 30.88 3.40
CA ASN A 63 -13.61 32.04 3.71
C ASN A 63 -14.11 33.31 3.01
N GLN A 64 -14.43 33.24 1.71
CA GLN A 64 -15.00 34.37 0.97
C GLN A 64 -16.32 34.89 1.57
N LYS A 65 -17.16 33.98 2.12
CA LYS A 65 -18.40 34.40 2.81
C LYS A 65 -18.10 35.07 4.14
N ILE A 66 -17.11 34.58 4.89
CA ILE A 66 -16.68 35.20 6.14
C ILE A 66 -16.14 36.61 5.87
N ASP A 67 -15.27 36.76 4.87
CA ASP A 67 -14.69 38.07 4.49
C ASP A 67 -15.79 39.08 4.14
N ARG A 68 -16.77 38.68 3.32
CA ARG A 68 -17.92 39.54 2.99
C ARG A 68 -18.73 39.97 4.22
N ILE A 69 -18.93 39.07 5.19
CA ILE A 69 -19.66 39.40 6.41
C ILE A 69 -18.86 40.39 7.28
N ILE A 70 -17.54 40.25 7.31
CA ILE A 70 -16.64 41.19 7.99
C ILE A 70 -16.74 42.57 7.34
N ASP A 71 -16.70 42.66 6.00
CA ASP A 71 -16.85 43.92 5.27
C ASP A 71 -18.21 44.57 5.58
N MET A 72 -19.31 43.81 5.50
CA MET A 72 -20.66 44.32 5.83
C MET A 72 -20.79 44.82 7.27
N TYR A 73 -20.09 44.20 8.22
CA TYR A 73 -20.07 44.66 9.61
C TYR A 73 -19.27 45.96 9.76
N ASN A 74 -18.13 46.08 9.07
CA ASN A 74 -17.31 47.29 9.07
C ASN A 74 -18.02 48.48 8.40
N ASP A 75 -18.88 48.21 7.42
CA ASP A 75 -19.72 49.20 6.74
C ASP A 75 -21.01 49.54 7.51
N ASP A 76 -21.17 49.07 8.76
CA ASP A 76 -22.36 49.23 9.61
C ASP A 76 -23.68 48.73 8.96
N LEU A 77 -23.59 47.85 7.96
CA LEU A 77 -24.75 47.31 7.22
C LEU A 77 -25.49 46.21 8.00
N ILE A 78 -24.84 45.59 8.99
CA ILE A 78 -25.40 44.51 9.81
C ILE A 78 -25.13 44.75 11.30
N THR A 79 -26.04 44.30 12.16
CA THR A 79 -25.87 44.39 13.61
C THR A 79 -24.93 43.29 14.13
N LYS A 80 -24.35 43.54 15.31
CA LYS A 80 -23.47 42.59 16.01
C LYS A 80 -24.11 41.22 16.23
N ASP A 81 -25.41 41.17 16.49
CA ASP A 81 -26.14 39.92 16.72
C ASP A 81 -26.19 39.06 15.44
N ILE A 82 -26.55 39.69 14.31
CA ILE A 82 -26.61 39.03 12.99
C ILE A 82 -25.21 38.57 12.56
N PHE A 83 -24.19 39.39 12.78
CA PHE A 83 -22.79 39.04 12.52
C PHE A 83 -22.37 37.78 13.29
N SER A 84 -22.61 37.78 14.61
CA SER A 84 -22.20 36.69 15.50
C SER A 84 -22.88 35.37 15.13
N GLU A 85 -24.17 35.41 14.82
CA GLU A 85 -24.93 34.22 14.41
C GLU A 85 -24.41 33.65 13.08
N ARG A 86 -24.20 34.50 12.06
CA ARG A 86 -23.78 34.06 10.73
C ARG A 86 -22.34 33.56 10.69
N ILE A 87 -21.43 34.22 11.40
CA ILE A 87 -20.03 33.79 11.47
C ILE A 87 -19.89 32.47 12.20
N ARG A 88 -20.64 32.25 13.30
CA ARG A 88 -20.53 31.01 14.07
C ARG A 88 -20.78 29.77 13.21
N ASN A 89 -21.85 29.79 12.40
CA ASN A 89 -22.18 28.69 11.50
C ASN A 89 -21.10 28.44 10.44
N LEU A 90 -20.52 29.52 9.89
CA LEU A 90 -19.44 29.42 8.90
C LEU A 90 -18.13 28.94 9.51
N GLN A 91 -17.80 29.36 10.73
CA GLN A 91 -16.62 28.89 11.47
C GLN A 91 -16.72 27.42 11.83
N GLU A 92 -17.92 26.96 12.24
CA GLU A 92 -18.15 25.54 12.51
C GLU A 92 -17.95 24.70 11.25
N ARG A 93 -18.53 25.13 10.11
CA ARG A 93 -18.32 24.46 8.83
C ARG A 93 -16.85 24.48 8.38
N LYS A 94 -16.18 25.61 8.53
CA LYS A 94 -14.74 25.76 8.24
C LYS A 94 -13.92 24.76 9.03
N LYS A 95 -14.17 24.67 10.35
CA LYS A 95 -13.47 23.74 11.24
C LYS A 95 -13.69 22.27 10.86
N GLN A 96 -14.91 21.90 10.47
CA GLN A 96 -15.19 20.54 9.97
C GLN A 96 -14.35 20.22 8.73
N ILE A 97 -14.29 21.15 7.76
CA ILE A 97 -13.52 20.97 6.53
C ILE A 97 -12.01 20.88 6.84
N GLU A 98 -11.49 21.80 7.65
CA GLU A 98 -10.07 21.83 8.06
C GLU A 98 -9.63 20.58 8.82
N ASN A 99 -10.54 19.93 9.56
CA ASN A 99 -10.25 18.65 10.20
C ASN A 99 -10.24 17.46 9.22
N SER A 100 -11.12 17.48 8.20
CA SER A 100 -11.23 16.38 7.22
C SER A 100 -10.12 16.36 6.16
N ILE A 101 -9.61 17.53 5.77
CA ILE A 101 -8.52 17.67 4.79
C ILE A 101 -7.27 16.83 5.15
N PRO A 102 -6.68 16.94 6.36
CA PRO A 102 -5.46 16.21 6.69
C PRO A 102 -5.66 14.70 6.74
N GLU A 103 -6.86 14.21 7.07
CA GLU A 103 -7.18 12.78 7.05
C GLU A 103 -7.13 12.24 5.61
N ILE A 104 -7.79 12.92 4.68
CA ILE A 104 -7.80 12.54 3.26
C ILE A 104 -6.41 12.67 2.64
N GLU A 105 -5.66 13.72 2.97
CA GLU A 105 -4.29 13.91 2.49
C GLU A 105 -3.34 12.81 2.99
N ALA A 106 -3.46 12.39 4.25
CA ALA A 106 -2.67 11.30 4.81
C ALA A 106 -2.98 9.97 4.12
N GLU A 107 -4.25 9.68 3.84
CA GLU A 107 -4.64 8.49 3.10
C GLU A 107 -4.07 8.49 1.68
N ILE A 108 -4.20 9.60 0.95
CA ILE A 108 -3.62 9.75 -0.40
C ILE A 108 -2.10 9.54 -0.35
N ALA A 109 -1.41 10.12 0.63
CA ALA A 109 0.04 9.98 0.78
C ALA A 109 0.46 8.53 1.05
N LEU A 110 -0.26 7.82 1.93
CA LEU A 110 -0.03 6.41 2.21
C LEU A 110 -0.16 5.56 0.94
N HIS A 111 -1.23 5.78 0.18
CA HIS A 111 -1.48 5.06 -1.07
C HIS A 111 -0.37 5.31 -2.11
N LYS A 112 0.04 6.57 -2.31
CA LYS A 112 1.13 6.92 -3.25
C LYS A 112 2.47 6.29 -2.87
N VAL A 113 2.81 6.25 -1.59
CA VAL A 113 4.02 5.56 -1.12
C VAL A 113 3.93 4.06 -1.41
N SER A 114 2.75 3.45 -1.21
CA SER A 114 2.55 2.05 -1.53
C SER A 114 2.68 1.78 -3.03
N GLU A 115 2.10 2.60 -3.89
CA GLU A 115 2.16 2.50 -5.36
C GLU A 115 3.61 2.55 -5.87
N ILE A 116 4.40 3.54 -5.43
CA ILE A 116 5.83 3.65 -5.76
C ILE A 116 6.58 2.38 -5.33
N GLY A 117 6.23 1.83 -4.17
CA GLY A 117 6.78 0.56 -3.69
C GLY A 117 6.41 -0.64 -4.59
N LYS A 118 5.16 -0.72 -5.04
CA LYS A 118 4.66 -1.78 -5.95
C LYS A 118 5.39 -1.75 -7.29
N ASP A 119 5.52 -0.58 -7.92
CA ASP A 119 6.22 -0.40 -9.19
C ASP A 119 7.71 -0.75 -9.10
N TYR A 120 8.35 -0.29 -8.03
CA TYR A 120 9.74 -0.64 -7.72
C TYR A 120 9.89 -2.16 -7.59
N MET A 121 9.01 -2.80 -6.84
CA MET A 121 9.03 -4.26 -6.64
C MET A 121 8.81 -5.04 -7.94
N LEU A 122 7.89 -4.60 -8.82
CA LEU A 122 7.65 -5.29 -10.10
C LEU A 122 8.83 -5.19 -11.05
N THR A 123 9.42 -4.00 -11.13
CA THR A 123 10.63 -3.76 -11.91
C THR A 123 11.79 -4.60 -11.39
N GLN A 124 11.96 -4.63 -10.06
CA GLN A 124 12.97 -5.45 -9.42
C GLN A 124 12.69 -6.94 -9.60
N ALA A 125 11.46 -7.42 -9.44
CA ALA A 125 11.12 -8.83 -9.60
C ALA A 125 11.43 -9.34 -11.01
N THR A 126 11.12 -8.54 -12.04
CA THR A 126 11.43 -8.86 -13.44
C THR A 126 12.94 -8.95 -13.67
N THR A 127 13.69 -7.95 -13.19
CA THR A 127 15.14 -7.92 -13.30
C THR A 127 15.78 -9.07 -12.53
N LEU A 128 15.38 -9.27 -11.28
CA LEU A 128 15.90 -10.29 -10.38
C LEU A 128 15.61 -11.69 -10.88
N TYR A 129 14.42 -11.96 -11.41
CA TYR A 129 14.10 -13.26 -12.01
C TYR A 129 15.07 -13.60 -13.16
N SER A 130 15.41 -12.61 -14.01
CA SER A 130 16.30 -12.81 -15.15
C SER A 130 17.76 -13.10 -14.76
N ILE A 131 18.23 -12.53 -13.65
CA ILE A 131 19.63 -12.68 -13.18
C ILE A 131 19.78 -13.66 -12.02
N TRP A 132 18.68 -14.23 -11.49
CA TRP A 132 18.68 -15.01 -10.25
C TRP A 132 19.70 -16.14 -10.24
N ASP A 133 19.79 -16.87 -11.36
CA ASP A 133 20.70 -18.02 -11.52
C ASP A 133 22.17 -17.61 -11.70
N THR A 134 22.44 -16.33 -11.95
CA THR A 134 23.79 -15.77 -12.10
C THR A 134 24.33 -15.16 -10.80
N LEU A 135 23.47 -14.93 -9.80
CA LEU A 135 23.84 -14.36 -8.52
C LEU A 135 24.48 -15.41 -7.62
N ASP A 136 25.50 -15.00 -6.85
CA ASP A 136 26.04 -15.80 -5.77
C ASP A 136 25.08 -15.85 -4.57
N LYS A 137 25.27 -16.85 -3.69
CA LYS A 137 24.38 -17.08 -2.56
C LYS A 137 24.30 -15.91 -1.60
N GLU A 138 25.38 -15.15 -1.40
CA GLU A 138 25.39 -14.02 -0.47
C GLU A 138 24.54 -12.88 -1.01
N SER A 139 24.66 -12.59 -2.30
CA SER A 139 23.83 -11.63 -3.01
C SER A 139 22.35 -12.00 -2.97
N GLN A 140 22.01 -13.27 -3.23
CA GLN A 140 20.62 -13.74 -3.18
C GLN A 140 20.03 -13.56 -1.77
N ILE A 141 20.77 -13.88 -0.70
CA ILE A 141 20.29 -13.70 0.68
C ILE A 141 20.09 -12.21 1.01
N LYS A 142 20.97 -11.34 0.52
CA LYS A 142 20.85 -9.89 0.73
C LYS A 142 19.57 -9.36 0.11
N ILE A 143 19.30 -9.74 -1.14
CA ILE A 143 18.08 -9.36 -1.87
C ILE A 143 16.83 -9.87 -1.13
N ILE A 144 16.83 -11.13 -0.69
CA ILE A 144 15.70 -11.71 0.07
C ILE A 144 15.38 -10.89 1.32
N LYS A 145 16.41 -10.45 2.07
CA LYS A 145 16.23 -9.63 3.28
C LYS A 145 15.71 -8.22 3.00
N GLU A 146 16.02 -7.68 1.83
CA GLU A 146 15.58 -6.35 1.43
C GLU A 146 14.13 -6.35 0.94
N LEU A 147 13.71 -7.44 0.30
CA LEU A 147 12.39 -7.54 -0.33
C LEU A 147 11.31 -8.15 0.57
N LEU A 148 11.71 -9.02 1.50
CA LEU A 148 10.77 -9.72 2.39
C LEU A 148 10.72 -9.06 3.77
N SER A 149 9.50 -8.87 4.27
CA SER A 149 9.24 -8.49 5.65
C SER A 149 9.26 -9.71 6.58
N SER A 150 8.66 -10.82 6.15
CA SER A 150 8.58 -12.04 6.96
C SER A 150 8.39 -13.30 6.11
N ILE A 151 8.72 -14.46 6.67
CA ILE A 151 8.40 -15.77 6.08
C ILE A 151 7.62 -16.57 7.12
N LYS A 152 6.35 -16.83 6.86
CA LYS A 152 5.49 -17.66 7.70
C LYS A 152 5.60 -19.11 7.26
N VAL A 153 5.99 -19.96 8.20
CA VAL A 153 6.22 -21.39 7.96
C VAL A 153 5.14 -22.20 8.66
N SER A 154 4.30 -22.86 7.88
CA SER A 154 3.32 -23.85 8.32
C SER A 154 3.83 -25.28 8.05
N LYS A 155 3.12 -26.30 8.56
CA LYS A 155 3.52 -27.72 8.35
C LYS A 155 3.55 -28.10 6.85
N GLU A 156 2.69 -27.47 6.06
CA GLU A 156 2.46 -27.79 4.64
C GLU A 156 2.67 -26.60 3.70
N LYS A 157 2.88 -25.39 4.23
CA LYS A 157 2.89 -24.15 3.43
C LYS A 157 4.01 -23.21 3.88
N LEU A 158 4.62 -22.54 2.89
CA LEU A 158 5.51 -21.41 3.09
C LEU A 158 4.83 -20.17 2.51
N GLU A 159 4.76 -19.13 3.32
CA GLU A 159 4.17 -17.85 2.94
C GLU A 159 5.25 -16.76 3.10
N PHE A 160 5.65 -16.16 1.99
CA PHE A 160 6.57 -15.02 1.86
C PHE A 160 5.85 -13.66 1.89
N GLU A 161 6.02 -12.89 2.96
CA GLU A 161 5.42 -11.56 3.06
C GLU A 161 6.39 -10.51 2.49
N PHE A 162 5.98 -9.82 1.43
CA PHE A 162 6.76 -8.77 0.79
C PHE A 162 6.40 -7.40 1.35
N PHE A 163 7.36 -6.48 1.45
CA PHE A 163 7.13 -5.14 2.04
C PHE A 163 6.06 -4.31 1.32
N TYR A 164 5.94 -4.46 0.00
CA TYR A 164 5.08 -3.59 -0.82
C TYR A 164 3.98 -4.35 -1.57
N LEU A 165 3.91 -5.68 -1.44
CA LEU A 165 2.98 -6.55 -2.18
C LEU A 165 2.48 -7.72 -1.31
N PRO A 166 1.76 -7.46 -0.19
CA PRO A 166 1.24 -8.51 0.68
C PRO A 166 0.17 -9.40 -0.03
N GLU A 167 -0.57 -8.85 -1.00
CA GLU A 167 -1.70 -9.51 -1.68
C GLU A 167 -1.26 -10.49 -2.79
N LEU A 168 -0.10 -10.26 -3.42
CA LEU A 168 0.37 -11.06 -4.56
C LEU A 168 0.55 -12.56 -4.25
N MET A 169 0.80 -12.88 -3.01
CA MET A 169 0.98 -14.25 -2.56
C MET A 169 -0.30 -15.07 -2.52
N GLU A 170 -1.47 -14.44 -2.51
CA GLU A 170 -2.73 -15.18 -2.62
C GLU A 170 -2.89 -15.81 -3.99
N PHE A 171 -2.36 -15.17 -5.04
CA PHE A 171 -2.47 -15.60 -6.43
C PHE A 171 -1.50 -16.71 -6.81
N CYS A 172 -0.44 -16.92 -6.04
CA CYS A 172 0.53 -17.99 -6.26
C CYS A 172 0.17 -19.26 -5.49
N LYS A 173 -0.95 -19.30 -4.77
CA LYS A 173 -1.51 -20.49 -4.09
C LYS A 173 -1.90 -21.65 -5.05
N GLY A 174 -1.72 -21.47 -6.36
CA GLY A 174 -2.19 -22.37 -7.42
C GLY A 174 -1.34 -23.61 -7.72
N ASP A 175 -0.06 -23.67 -7.35
CA ASP A 175 0.77 -24.85 -7.62
C ASP A 175 1.38 -25.38 -6.32
N HIS A 176 0.61 -26.23 -5.65
CA HIS A 176 1.07 -27.00 -4.50
C HIS A 176 2.04 -28.09 -4.97
N ASN A 177 3.36 -27.87 -4.84
CA ASN A 177 4.29 -28.99 -4.81
C ASN A 177 4.09 -29.77 -3.50
N PHE A 178 3.31 -30.83 -3.63
CA PHE A 178 3.05 -31.86 -2.64
C PHE A 178 4.38 -32.33 -2.05
N ARG A 179 4.48 -32.32 -0.72
CA ARG A 179 5.69 -32.66 0.05
C ARG A 179 6.09 -34.14 -0.01
N ASP A 180 5.64 -34.92 -0.99
CA ASP A 180 5.87 -36.36 -1.02
C ASP A 180 6.89 -36.81 -2.06
N SER A 181 7.74 -37.72 -1.57
CA SER A 181 8.64 -38.63 -2.26
C SER A 181 9.95 -38.06 -2.83
N TRP A 182 10.88 -37.73 -1.92
CA TRP A 182 12.29 -38.04 -2.20
C TRP A 182 12.65 -39.37 -1.52
N LEU A 183 12.62 -40.43 -2.32
CA LEU A 183 13.22 -41.72 -1.99
C LEU A 183 14.69 -41.52 -1.57
N PRO A 184 15.19 -42.26 -0.57
CA PRO A 184 16.60 -42.24 -0.24
C PRO A 184 17.39 -42.81 -1.42
N ARG A 185 18.30 -42.02 -2.01
CA ARG A 185 19.34 -42.60 -2.86
C ARG A 185 20.28 -43.42 -1.97
N ALA A 186 20.39 -44.70 -2.30
CA ALA A 186 21.41 -45.62 -1.79
C ALA A 186 22.82 -45.16 -2.21
#